data_AF-A0A974TAM3-F1
#
_entry.id   AF-A0A974TAM3-F1
#
_cell.length_a   1.000
_cell.length_b   1.000
_cell.length_c   1.000
_cell.angle_alpha   90.00
_cell.angle_beta   90.00
_cell.angle_gamma   90.00
#
_symmetry.space_group_name_H-M   'P 1'
#
loop_
_entity.id
_entity.type
_entity.pdbx_description
1 polymer ?
#
loop_
_entity_poly.entity_id
_entity_poly.type
_entity_poly.pdbx_seq_one_letter_code
_entity_poly.pdbx_strand_id
1 'polypeptide(L)'
;MDDDFWRPTHLTSEQMEERRLAGATLLRQGRLSQAEIARQLGVSRASVCRWAATLAQEGPHGLQARPIPGQLPRLDEKAWTRLGRLLDRGAIAAGFATERWTLERIAALIEREFGVHYHPRYLERVIGR
;
A
#
# COMPACT_ATOMS: atom_id res chain seq x y z
N MET A 1 13.21 -10.09 -37.35
CA MET A 1 13.82 -10.18 -36.02
C MET A 1 12.82 -9.57 -35.08
N ASP A 2 12.00 -10.44 -34.52
CA ASP A 2 10.88 -10.10 -33.67
C ASP A 2 11.43 -9.61 -32.33
N ASP A 3 11.58 -8.29 -32.21
CA ASP A 3 11.75 -7.62 -30.92
C ASP A 3 10.44 -7.78 -30.15
N ASP A 4 10.37 -8.84 -29.35
CA ASP A 4 9.38 -9.04 -28.30
C ASP A 4 9.55 -7.92 -27.25
N PHE A 5 9.02 -6.74 -27.57
CA PHE A 5 9.04 -5.59 -26.70
C PHE A 5 8.10 -5.85 -25.52
N TRP A 6 8.66 -6.47 -24.46
CA TRP A 6 8.07 -6.47 -23.12
C TRP A 6 7.74 -5.02 -22.70
N ARG A 7 6.48 -4.61 -22.91
CA ARG A 7 5.93 -3.29 -22.62
C ARG A 7 4.66 -3.44 -21.78
N PRO A 8 4.78 -3.81 -20.51
CA PRO A 8 3.61 -3.95 -19.66
C PRO A 8 2.84 -2.62 -19.57
N THR A 9 1.51 -2.67 -19.73
CA THR A 9 0.61 -1.49 -19.65
C THR A 9 0.72 -0.79 -18.29
N HIS A 10 0.99 -1.57 -17.24
CA HIS A 10 1.23 -1.10 -15.89
C HIS A 10 2.50 -1.73 -15.34
N LEU A 11 3.41 -0.90 -14.83
CA LEU A 11 4.61 -1.36 -14.14
C LEU A 11 4.31 -1.56 -12.66
N THR A 12 4.87 -2.59 -12.04
CA THR A 12 4.88 -2.71 -10.58
C THR A 12 5.67 -1.55 -9.95
N SER A 13 5.50 -1.31 -8.64
CA SER A 13 6.30 -0.30 -7.93
C SER A 13 7.80 -0.55 -8.08
N GLU A 14 8.21 -1.82 -8.03
CA GLU A 14 9.58 -2.29 -8.22
C GLU A 14 10.08 -1.99 -9.64
N GLN A 15 9.33 -2.36 -10.68
CA GLN A 15 9.69 -2.06 -12.07
C GLN A 15 9.77 -0.55 -12.34
N MET A 16 8.91 0.25 -11.70
CA MET A 16 9.00 1.71 -11.78
C MET A 16 10.26 2.25 -11.10
N GLU A 17 10.68 1.66 -9.99
CA GLU A 17 11.94 1.99 -9.31
C GLU A 17 13.15 1.62 -10.15
N GLU A 18 13.23 0.40 -10.65
CA GLU A 18 14.30 -0.06 -11.55
C GLU A 18 14.49 0.92 -12.71
N ARG A 19 13.39 1.36 -13.33
CA ARG A 19 13.43 2.33 -14.43
C ARG A 19 13.96 3.70 -14.00
N ARG A 20 13.62 4.17 -12.79
CA ARG A 20 14.17 5.42 -12.25
C ARG A 20 15.67 5.31 -11.96
N LEU A 21 16.11 4.19 -11.39
CA LEU A 21 17.52 3.92 -11.08
C LEU A 21 18.37 3.75 -12.34
N ALA A 22 17.82 3.12 -13.39
CA ALA A 22 18.45 3.07 -14.71
C ALA A 22 18.64 4.48 -15.29
N GLY A 23 17.61 5.33 -15.20
CA GLY A 23 17.69 6.74 -15.58
C GLY A 23 18.74 7.51 -14.79
N ALA A 24 18.83 7.29 -13.49
CA ALA A 24 19.86 7.90 -12.63
C ALA A 24 21.28 7.52 -13.07
N THR A 25 21.49 6.23 -13.40
CA THR A 25 22.78 5.73 -13.90
C THR A 25 23.18 6.41 -15.20
N LEU A 26 22.27 6.51 -16.17
CA LEU A 26 22.52 7.17 -17.45
C LEU A 26 22.80 8.68 -17.27
N LEU A 27 22.07 9.35 -16.37
CA LEU A 27 22.30 10.75 -16.02
C LEU A 27 23.70 10.96 -15.41
N ARG A 28 24.16 10.07 -14.52
CA ARG A 28 25.50 10.15 -13.90
C ARG A 28 26.63 9.92 -14.90
N GLN A 29 26.40 9.07 -15.91
CA GLN A 29 27.40 8.84 -16.95
C GLN A 29 27.62 10.08 -17.83
N GLY A 30 26.62 10.97 -17.95
CA GLY A 30 26.73 12.24 -18.67
C GLY A 30 26.92 12.10 -20.19
N ARG A 31 26.76 10.90 -20.75
CA ARG A 31 26.99 10.61 -22.18
C ARG A 31 25.77 10.86 -23.07
N LEU A 32 24.58 10.86 -22.48
CA LEU A 32 23.31 11.01 -23.18
C LEU A 32 22.59 12.27 -22.71
N SER A 33 21.95 12.97 -23.65
CA SER A 33 21.00 14.02 -23.32
C SER A 33 19.77 13.45 -22.61
N GLN A 34 19.08 14.29 -21.82
CA GLN A 34 17.85 13.87 -21.14
C GLN A 34 16.76 13.39 -22.10
N ALA A 35 16.76 13.89 -23.35
CA ALA A 35 15.84 13.45 -24.40
C ALA A 35 16.18 12.05 -24.94
N GLU A 36 17.47 11.70 -25.04
CA GLU A 36 17.92 10.35 -25.40
C GLU A 36 17.58 9.33 -24.31
N ILE A 37 17.85 9.68 -23.04
CA ILE A 37 17.49 8.85 -21.89
C ILE A 37 15.98 8.60 -21.85
N ALA A 38 15.18 9.62 -22.12
CA ALA A 38 13.72 9.52 -22.17
C ALA A 38 13.25 8.52 -23.25
N ARG A 39 13.83 8.60 -24.46
CA ARG A 39 13.53 7.67 -25.56
C ARG A 39 13.94 6.23 -25.22
N GLN A 40 15.13 6.05 -24.65
CA GLN A 40 15.65 4.73 -24.30
C GLN A 40 14.83 4.04 -23.21
N LEU A 41 14.33 4.80 -22.23
CA LEU A 41 13.56 4.26 -21.10
C LEU A 41 12.03 4.30 -21.31
N GLY A 42 11.56 4.78 -22.47
CA GLY A 42 10.13 4.88 -22.76
C GLY A 42 9.38 5.81 -21.79
N VAL A 43 9.99 6.93 -21.40
CA VAL A 43 9.39 7.93 -20.49
C VAL A 43 9.37 9.31 -21.12
N SER A 44 8.62 10.23 -20.52
CA SER A 44 8.65 11.64 -20.93
C SER A 44 9.98 12.32 -20.54
N ARG A 45 10.41 13.32 -21.32
CA ARG A 45 11.54 14.18 -20.97
C ARG A 45 11.35 14.84 -19.59
N ALA A 46 10.12 15.26 -19.26
CA ALA A 46 9.81 15.86 -17.97
C ALA A 46 10.05 14.91 -16.78
N SER A 47 9.85 13.60 -16.96
CA SER A 47 10.21 12.60 -15.94
C SER A 47 11.73 12.58 -15.71
N VAL A 48 12.52 12.58 -16.79
CA VAL A 48 13.98 12.59 -16.70
C VAL A 48 14.51 13.89 -16.07
N CYS A 49 13.93 15.05 -16.42
CA CYS A 49 14.26 16.33 -15.78
C CYS A 49 14.03 16.27 -14.26
N ARG A 50 12.88 15.72 -13.83
CA ARG A 50 12.57 15.55 -12.40
C ARG A 50 13.57 14.61 -11.72
N TRP A 51 13.94 13.51 -12.37
CA TRP A 51 14.92 12.58 -11.80
C TRP A 51 16.30 13.22 -11.67
N ALA A 52 16.73 14.03 -12.63
CA ALA A 52 17.97 14.78 -12.53
C ALA A 52 17.96 15.76 -11.34
N ALA A 53 16.85 16.49 -11.14
CA ALA A 53 16.70 17.39 -10.00
C ALA A 53 16.71 16.63 -8.66
N THR A 54 15.94 15.55 -8.54
CA THR A 54 15.92 14.69 -7.34
C THR A 54 17.29 14.08 -7.07
N LEU A 55 17.98 13.60 -8.10
CA LEU A 55 19.32 13.03 -7.99
C LEU A 55 20.34 14.07 -7.48
N ALA A 56 20.24 15.32 -7.91
CA ALA A 56 21.11 16.39 -7.45
C ALA A 56 20.85 16.79 -5.98
N GLN A 57 19.60 16.67 -5.50
CA GLN A 57 19.21 17.07 -4.14
C GLN A 57 19.33 15.94 -3.12
N GLU A 58 18.88 14.74 -3.47
CA GLU A 58 18.70 13.61 -2.55
C GLU A 58 19.60 12.40 -2.91
N GLY A 59 20.37 12.49 -4.00
CA GLY A 59 21.13 11.36 -4.52
C GLY A 59 20.23 10.23 -5.07
N PRO A 60 20.81 9.04 -5.34
CA PRO A 60 20.06 7.90 -5.88
C PRO A 60 18.91 7.42 -4.99
N HIS A 61 19.00 7.63 -3.67
CA HIS A 61 17.97 7.24 -2.70
C HIS A 61 16.65 7.98 -2.90
N GLY A 62 16.67 9.22 -3.39
CA GLY A 62 15.46 9.97 -3.71
C GLY A 62 14.62 9.35 -4.84
N LEU A 63 15.20 8.43 -5.62
CA LEU A 63 14.54 7.76 -6.76
C LEU A 63 14.02 6.35 -6.43
N GLN A 64 14.34 5.83 -5.26
CA GLN A 64 13.82 4.54 -4.78
C GLN A 64 12.31 4.61 -4.57
N ALA A 65 11.59 3.49 -4.74
CA ALA A 65 10.19 3.49 -4.38
C ALA A 65 10.07 3.67 -2.87
N ARG A 66 9.33 4.70 -2.46
CA ARG A 66 8.88 4.79 -1.08
C ARG A 66 7.59 3.97 -0.98
N PRO A 67 7.53 2.92 -0.15
CA PRO A 67 6.27 2.24 0.07
C PRO A 67 5.29 3.28 0.61
N ILE A 68 4.19 3.50 -0.12
CA ILE A 68 3.09 4.30 0.38
C ILE A 68 2.52 3.48 1.53
N PRO A 69 2.62 3.94 2.79
CA PRO A 69 2.02 3.20 3.89
C PRO A 69 0.53 3.06 3.58
N GLY A 70 0.06 1.82 3.51
CA GLY A 70 -1.34 1.54 3.32
C GLY A 70 -2.18 2.17 4.44
N GLN A 71 -3.49 2.22 4.25
CA GLN A 71 -4.39 2.64 5.31
C GLN A 71 -4.14 1.76 6.55
N LEU A 72 -3.78 2.40 7.68
CA LEU A 72 -3.62 1.70 8.95
C LEU A 72 -4.88 0.89 9.24
N PRO A 73 -4.76 -0.38 9.65
CA PRO A 73 -5.92 -1.17 10.02
C PRO A 73 -6.66 -0.45 11.14
N ARG A 74 -7.99 -0.33 11.01
CA ARG A 74 -8.80 0.47 11.95
C ARG A 74 -8.78 -0.09 13.38
N LEU A 75 -8.44 -1.37 13.54
CA LEU A 75 -8.11 -2.02 14.81
C LEU A 75 -6.68 -2.56 14.73
N ASP A 76 -5.87 -2.25 15.75
CA ASP A 76 -4.56 -2.86 15.94
C ASP A 76 -4.65 -4.25 16.60
N GLU A 77 -3.54 -4.96 16.69
CA GLU A 77 -3.49 -6.31 17.26
C GLU A 77 -3.99 -6.36 18.71
N LYS A 78 -3.67 -5.34 19.52
CA LYS A 78 -4.10 -5.24 20.91
C LYS A 78 -5.61 -5.10 21.01
N ALA A 79 -6.23 -4.33 20.12
CA ALA A 79 -7.66 -4.17 20.03
C ALA A 79 -8.34 -5.49 19.62
N TRP A 80 -7.75 -6.26 18.69
CA TRP A 80 -8.22 -7.61 18.36
C TRP A 80 -8.15 -8.57 19.55
N THR A 81 -7.05 -8.58 20.30
CA THR A 81 -6.92 -9.41 21.52
C THR A 81 -7.95 -9.01 22.59
N ARG A 82 -8.21 -7.70 22.75
CA ARG A 82 -9.25 -7.21 23.66
C ARG A 82 -10.64 -7.62 23.18
N LEU A 83 -10.92 -7.52 21.88
CA LEU A 83 -12.19 -7.97 21.31
C LEU A 83 -12.41 -9.46 21.55
N GLY A 84 -11.41 -10.32 21.34
CA GLY A 84 -11.50 -11.75 21.62
C GLY A 84 -11.94 -12.03 23.07
N ARG A 85 -11.29 -11.39 24.04
CA ARG A 85 -11.66 -11.51 25.46
C ARG A 85 -13.07 -11.01 25.78
N LEU A 86 -13.60 -10.05 25.01
CA LEU A 86 -14.98 -9.58 25.17
C LEU A 86 -15.98 -10.57 24.56
N LEU A 87 -15.64 -11.17 23.42
CA LEU A 87 -16.45 -12.21 22.79
C LEU A 87 -16.52 -13.47 23.66
N ASP A 88 -15.41 -13.85 24.30
CA ASP A 88 -15.31 -15.00 25.22
C ASP A 88 -16.20 -14.85 26.46
N ARG A 89 -16.46 -13.61 26.90
CA ARG A 89 -17.36 -13.34 28.03
C ARG A 89 -18.83 -13.59 27.70
N GLY A 90 -19.16 -13.77 26.41
CA GLY A 90 -20.52 -14.01 25.95
C GLY A 90 -21.26 -12.74 25.53
N ALA A 91 -22.26 -12.91 24.68
CA ALA A 91 -23.00 -11.78 24.11
C ALA A 91 -23.93 -11.14 25.15
N ILE A 92 -24.43 -11.90 26.12
CA ILE A 92 -25.24 -11.32 27.20
C ILE A 92 -24.39 -10.44 28.11
N ALA A 93 -23.17 -10.86 28.44
CA ALA A 93 -22.23 -10.04 29.22
C ALA A 93 -21.85 -8.74 28.49
N ALA A 94 -21.91 -8.74 27.15
CA ALA A 94 -21.76 -7.55 26.34
C ALA A 94 -23.06 -6.72 26.18
N GLY A 95 -24.16 -7.12 26.81
CA GLY A 95 -25.44 -6.39 26.82
C GLY A 95 -26.41 -6.76 25.69
N PHE A 96 -26.23 -7.89 25.02
CA PHE A 96 -27.18 -8.40 24.02
C PHE A 96 -28.22 -9.33 24.62
N ALA A 97 -29.39 -9.42 24.00
CA ALA A 97 -30.52 -10.18 24.53
C ALA A 97 -30.32 -11.72 24.51
N THR A 98 -29.38 -12.24 23.73
CA THR A 98 -29.11 -13.68 23.62
C THR A 98 -27.61 -13.93 23.49
N GLU A 99 -27.16 -15.15 23.82
CA GLU A 99 -25.74 -15.54 23.76
C GLU A 99 -25.16 -15.67 22.34
N ARG A 100 -25.98 -15.51 21.30
CA ARG A 100 -25.52 -15.67 19.92
C ARG A 100 -24.75 -14.45 19.44
N TRP A 101 -23.51 -14.66 19.02
CA TRP A 101 -22.78 -13.65 18.24
C TRP A 101 -23.26 -13.64 16.78
N THR A 102 -23.61 -12.45 16.30
CA THR A 102 -23.85 -12.18 14.88
C THR A 102 -22.87 -11.11 14.42
N LEU A 103 -22.58 -11.04 13.11
CA LEU A 103 -21.66 -10.03 12.58
C LEU A 103 -22.13 -8.60 12.92
N GLU A 104 -23.43 -8.35 12.98
CA GLU A 104 -24.01 -7.07 13.41
C GLU A 104 -23.72 -6.76 14.88
N ARG A 105 -23.85 -7.75 15.77
CA ARG A 105 -23.55 -7.59 17.20
C ARG A 105 -22.06 -7.39 17.44
N ILE A 106 -21.22 -8.06 16.67
CA ILE A 106 -19.77 -7.86 16.74
C ILE A 106 -19.41 -6.45 16.23
N ALA A 107 -20.02 -6.00 15.12
CA ALA A 107 -19.84 -4.62 14.63
C ALA A 107 -20.26 -3.58 15.67
N ALA A 108 -21.43 -3.75 16.29
CA ALA A 108 -21.92 -2.86 17.34
C ALA A 108 -21.03 -2.86 18.59
N LEU A 109 -20.51 -4.04 18.98
CA LEU A 109 -19.54 -4.14 20.07
C LEU A 109 -18.24 -3.39 19.73
N ILE A 110 -17.74 -3.55 18.49
CA ILE A 110 -16.51 -2.88 18.06
C ILE A 110 -16.70 -1.36 18.07
N GLU A 111 -17.84 -0.88 17.58
CA GLU A 111 -18.16 0.54 17.59
C GLU A 111 -18.23 1.09 19.03
N ARG A 112 -18.86 0.36 19.96
CA ARG A 112 -18.98 0.78 21.35
C ARG A 112 -17.65 0.78 22.10
N GLU A 113 -16.82 -0.24 21.91
CA GLU A 113 -15.59 -0.43 22.72
C GLU A 113 -14.36 0.26 22.13
N PHE A 114 -14.35 0.49 20.81
CA PHE A 114 -13.18 1.02 20.09
C PHE A 114 -13.49 2.25 19.24
N GLY A 115 -14.76 2.67 19.10
CA GLY A 115 -15.15 3.84 18.29
C GLY A 115 -15.00 3.62 16.78
N VAL A 116 -14.89 2.36 16.35
CA VAL A 116 -14.64 2.00 14.95
C VAL A 116 -15.87 1.33 14.35
N HIS A 117 -16.44 1.95 13.32
CA HIS A 117 -17.57 1.36 12.60
C HIS A 117 -17.09 0.40 11.50
N TYR A 118 -17.42 -0.88 11.60
CA TYR A 118 -17.24 -1.84 10.50
C TYR A 118 -18.59 -2.24 9.88
N HIS A 119 -18.61 -2.37 8.55
CA HIS A 119 -19.72 -3.03 7.90
C HIS A 119 -19.70 -4.54 8.25
N PRO A 120 -20.81 -5.17 8.66
CA PRO A 120 -20.84 -6.58 9.10
C PRO A 120 -20.20 -7.57 8.12
N ARG A 121 -20.43 -7.39 6.81
CA ARG A 121 -19.79 -8.20 5.74
C ARG A 121 -18.27 -8.15 5.74
N TYR A 122 -17.67 -7.03 6.15
CA TYR A 122 -16.21 -6.94 6.26
C TYR A 122 -15.68 -7.85 7.37
N LEU A 123 -16.42 -7.99 8.47
CA LEU A 123 -16.04 -8.81 9.62
C LEU A 123 -16.08 -10.31 9.31
N GLU A 124 -16.89 -10.76 8.36
CA GLU A 124 -16.88 -12.16 7.88
C GLU A 124 -15.48 -12.58 7.44
N ARG A 125 -14.81 -11.74 6.65
CA ARG A 125 -13.44 -12.00 6.17
C ARG A 125 -12.40 -11.94 7.28
N VAL A 126 -12.64 -11.15 8.32
CA VAL A 126 -11.67 -10.90 9.39
C VAL A 126 -11.77 -11.93 10.51
N ILE A 127 -12.98 -12.40 10.81
CA ILE A 127 -13.28 -13.33 11.90
C ILE A 127 -13.34 -14.79 11.40
N GLY A 128 -13.67 -15.01 10.12
CA GLY A 128 -13.75 -16.35 9.52
C GLY A 128 -12.41 -17.02 9.20
N ARG A 129 -11.31 -16.55 9.80
CA ARG A 129 -9.96 -17.12 9.66
C ARG A 129 -9.55 -17.81 10.96
#